data_AF-A0A239TGV3-F1
#
_entry.id   AF-A0A239TGV3-F1
#
_cell.length_a   1.000
_cell.length_b   1.000
_cell.length_c   1.000
_cell.angle_alpha   90.00
_cell.angle_beta   90.00
_cell.angle_gamma   90.00
#
_symmetry.space_group_name_H-M   'P 1'
#
loop_
_entity.id
_entity.type
_entity.pdbx_description
1 polymer ?
#
loop_
_entity_poly.entity_id
_entity_poly.type
_entity_poly.pdbx_seq_one_letter_code
_entity_poly.pdbx_strand_id
1 'polypeptide(L)'
;MIVLNLFLLKFEGKYQAWISYKEIIHDTVKVNQYYHTAWVDEESLPCKLEGLDMNAVYENFVRQIAGAELSADENTNLKEDIEQAEEKKQIEKQIKVLQAKIRKEKQFNRKVELNNELKRLRKIINKN
;
A
#
# COMPACT_ATOMS: atom_id res chain seq x y z
N MET A 1 2.18 -20.02 -3.70
CA MET A 1 2.22 -19.60 -5.12
C MET A 1 1.71 -18.17 -5.20
N ILE A 2 2.49 -17.25 -5.77
CA ILE A 2 2.10 -15.86 -5.94
C ILE A 2 1.48 -15.74 -7.34
N VAL A 3 0.29 -15.15 -7.45
CA VAL A 3 -0.36 -14.91 -8.74
C VAL A 3 -0.42 -13.41 -8.97
N LEU A 4 0.28 -12.95 -10.00
CA LEU A 4 0.32 -11.55 -10.40
C LEU A 4 -0.36 -11.40 -11.75
N ASN A 5 -1.33 -10.51 -11.80
CA ASN A 5 -1.98 -10.09 -13.04
C ASN A 5 -1.58 -8.64 -13.28
N LEU A 6 -0.93 -8.38 -14.41
CA LEU A 6 -0.63 -7.04 -14.90
C LEU A 6 -1.61 -6.70 -16.02
N PHE A 7 -2.29 -5.56 -15.89
CA PHE A 7 -3.15 -5.00 -16.93
C PHE A 7 -2.61 -3.64 -17.35
N LEU A 8 -2.61 -3.38 -18.66
CA LEU A 8 -2.28 -2.09 -19.24
C LEU A 8 -3.54 -1.52 -19.90
N LEU A 9 -4.01 -0.38 -19.40
CA LEU A 9 -5.08 0.37 -20.03
C LEU A 9 -4.46 1.46 -20.90
N LYS A 10 -5.04 1.67 -22.09
CA LYS A 10 -4.65 2.73 -23.02
C LYS A 10 -5.84 3.63 -23.29
N PHE A 11 -5.64 4.94 -23.15
CA PHE A 11 -6.65 5.95 -23.44
C PHE A 11 -5.98 7.24 -23.92
N GLU A 12 -6.41 7.79 -25.05
CA GLU A 12 -5.87 9.05 -25.63
C GLU A 12 -4.33 9.11 -25.70
N GLY A 13 -3.68 7.98 -26.04
CA GLY A 13 -2.21 7.89 -26.13
C GLY A 13 -1.49 7.76 -24.79
N LYS A 14 -2.21 7.84 -23.67
CA LYS A 14 -1.71 7.58 -22.32
C LYS A 14 -1.96 6.15 -21.89
N TYR A 15 -1.16 5.69 -20.95
CA TYR A 15 -1.17 4.35 -20.39
C TYR A 15 -1.32 4.37 -18.88
N GLN A 16 -2.00 3.36 -18.36
CA GLN A 16 -2.10 3.11 -16.93
C GLN A 16 -1.85 1.62 -16.66
N ALA A 17 -0.89 1.32 -15.79
CA ALA A 17 -0.62 -0.04 -15.36
C ALA A 17 -1.38 -0.35 -14.07
N TRP A 18 -1.95 -1.54 -14.01
CA TRP A 18 -2.62 -2.10 -12.83
C TRP A 18 -2.03 -3.46 -12.51
N ILE A 19 -1.65 -3.66 -11.25
CA ILE A 19 -1.11 -4.94 -10.78
C ILE A 19 -1.83 -5.37 -9.50
N SER A 20 -2.12 -6.67 -9.40
CA SER A 20 -2.71 -7.25 -8.19
C SER A 20 -1.73 -8.22 -7.53
N TYR A 21 -1.44 -8.02 -6.25
CA TYR A 21 -0.70 -8.99 -5.45
C TYR A 21 -1.66 -9.96 -4.75
N LYS A 22 -1.53 -11.25 -5.05
CA LYS A 22 -2.35 -12.31 -4.47
C LYS A 22 -1.48 -13.36 -3.82
N GLU A 23 -1.74 -13.63 -2.56
CA GLU A 23 -1.12 -14.72 -1.83
C GLU A 23 -2.09 -15.91 -1.74
N ILE A 24 -1.59 -17.10 -2.05
CA ILE A 24 -2.31 -18.35 -1.83
C ILE A 24 -1.74 -18.97 -0.56
N ILE A 25 -2.52 -18.92 0.52
CA ILE A 25 -2.20 -19.53 1.81
C ILE A 25 -3.20 -20.66 2.03
N HIS A 26 -2.73 -21.91 2.14
CA HIS A 26 -3.56 -23.10 2.40
C HIS A 26 -4.84 -23.14 1.53
N ASP A 27 -4.68 -23.09 0.20
CA ASP A 27 -5.76 -23.08 -0.80
C ASP A 27 -6.77 -21.93 -0.72
N THR A 28 -6.54 -20.95 0.16
CA THR A 28 -7.32 -19.72 0.24
C THR A 28 -6.57 -18.60 -0.46
N VAL A 29 -7.17 -18.04 -1.51
CA VAL A 29 -6.65 -16.86 -2.22
C VAL A 29 -6.98 -15.63 -1.39
N LYS A 30 -5.97 -15.05 -0.73
CA LYS A 30 -6.10 -13.73 -0.11
C LYS A 30 -5.60 -12.70 -1.12
N VAL A 31 -6.55 -12.02 -1.77
CA VAL A 31 -6.23 -10.84 -2.59
C VAL A 31 -5.88 -9.72 -1.62
N ASN A 32 -4.58 -9.41 -1.50
CA ASN A 32 -4.12 -8.47 -0.48
C ASN A 32 -4.22 -7.01 -0.97
N GLN A 33 -3.77 -6.69 -2.18
CA GLN A 33 -3.74 -5.29 -2.66
C GLN A 33 -3.81 -5.18 -4.19
N TYR A 34 -4.37 -4.08 -4.67
CA TYR A 34 -4.31 -3.62 -6.05
C TYR A 34 -3.53 -2.32 -6.10
N TYR A 35 -2.56 -2.25 -6.99
CA TYR A 35 -1.77 -1.05 -7.23
C TYR A 35 -1.97 -0.58 -8.66
N HIS A 36 -1.89 0.73 -8.86
CA HIS A 36 -1.96 1.30 -10.20
C HIS A 36 -1.07 2.53 -10.32
N THR A 37 -0.57 2.77 -11.52
CA THR A 37 0.10 4.03 -11.84
C THR A 37 -0.93 5.14 -12.08
N ALA A 38 -0.46 6.38 -12.16
CA ALA A 38 -1.22 7.42 -12.85
C ALA A 38 -1.25 7.15 -14.37
N TRP A 39 -2.08 7.89 -15.10
CA TRP A 39 -2.00 7.92 -16.56
C TRP A 39 -0.72 8.64 -16.98
N VAL A 40 0.17 7.90 -17.64
CA VAL A 40 1.48 8.37 -18.09
C VAL A 40 1.66 8.12 -19.57
N ASP A 41 2.59 8.82 -20.20
CA ASP A 41 2.98 8.51 -21.57
C ASP A 41 3.69 7.16 -21.64
N GLU A 42 3.70 6.53 -22.82
CA GLU A 42 4.27 5.19 -23.03
C GLU A 42 5.71 5.06 -22.52
N GLU A 43 6.53 6.07 -22.82
CA GLU A 43 7.94 6.13 -22.45
C GLU A 43 8.17 6.31 -20.93
N SER A 44 7.15 6.80 -20.22
CA SER A 44 7.20 7.05 -18.78
C SER A 44 6.61 5.90 -17.95
N LEU A 45 6.17 4.83 -18.59
CA LEU A 45 5.57 3.69 -17.91
C LEU A 45 6.64 2.91 -17.11
N PRO A 46 6.48 2.75 -15.79
CA PRO A 46 7.46 2.06 -14.95
C PRO A 46 7.27 0.54 -15.07
N CYS A 47 7.69 -0.02 -16.20
CA CYS A 47 7.63 -1.45 -16.50
C CYS A 47 8.97 -1.98 -17.01
N LYS A 48 10.04 -1.70 -16.25
CA LYS A 48 11.37 -2.26 -16.51
C LYS A 48 11.43 -3.70 -16.04
N LEU A 49 11.90 -4.58 -16.91
CA LEU A 49 12.11 -5.98 -16.60
C LEU A 49 13.49 -6.13 -15.94
N GLU A 50 13.50 -6.22 -14.61
CA GLU A 50 14.70 -6.32 -13.80
C GLU A 50 14.56 -7.53 -12.88
N GLY A 51 15.57 -8.39 -12.79
CA GLY A 51 15.54 -9.58 -11.92
C GLY A 51 16.31 -10.77 -12.50
N LEU A 52 16.85 -11.62 -11.63
CA LEU A 52 17.60 -12.82 -12.02
C LEU A 52 16.70 -14.05 -12.23
N ASP A 53 15.46 -13.99 -11.76
CA ASP A 53 14.43 -15.00 -11.93
C ASP A 53 13.04 -14.38 -12.06
N MET A 54 12.03 -15.21 -12.36
CA MET A 54 10.66 -14.74 -12.55
C MET A 54 10.07 -14.10 -11.29
N ASN A 55 10.41 -14.59 -10.09
CA ASN A 55 9.89 -14.02 -8.85
C ASN A 55 10.44 -12.61 -8.64
N ALA A 56 11.74 -12.41 -8.85
CA ALA A 56 12.38 -11.09 -8.76
C ALA A 56 11.79 -10.09 -9.78
N VAL A 57 11.58 -10.53 -11.03
CA VAL A 57 10.94 -9.71 -12.07
C VAL A 57 9.54 -9.27 -11.65
N TYR A 58 8.78 -10.20 -11.09
CA TYR A 58 7.43 -9.95 -10.61
C TYR A 58 7.38 -9.00 -9.42
N GLU A 59 8.27 -9.17 -8.45
CA GLU A 59 8.36 -8.27 -7.30
C GLU A 59 8.72 -6.85 -7.73
N ASN A 60 9.66 -6.72 -8.67
CA ASN A 60 10.06 -5.44 -9.23
C ASN A 60 8.91 -4.73 -9.96
N PHE A 61 8.04 -5.43 -10.68
CA PHE A 61 6.86 -4.81 -11.27
C PHE A 61 5.88 -4.30 -10.21
N VAL A 62 5.66 -5.04 -9.12
CA VAL A 62 4.79 -4.58 -8.02
C VAL A 62 5.36 -3.32 -7.40
N ARG A 63 6.66 -3.29 -7.10
CA ARG A 63 7.34 -2.10 -6.55
C ARG A 63 7.26 -0.89 -7.50
N GLN A 64 7.54 -1.10 -8.78
CA GLN A 64 7.48 -0.05 -9.80
C GLN A 64 6.08 0.55 -9.96
N ILE A 65 5.03 -0.27 -9.93
CA ILE A 65 3.63 0.18 -10.13
C ILE A 65 3.04 0.75 -8.82
N ALA A 66 3.38 0.19 -7.67
CA ALA A 66 2.98 0.73 -6.37
C ALA A 66 3.69 2.06 -6.06
N GLY A 67 4.88 2.27 -6.64
CA GLY A 67 5.65 3.50 -6.48
C GLY A 67 5.94 3.77 -4.99
N ALA A 68 5.63 4.99 -4.53
CA ALA A 68 5.88 5.41 -3.16
C ALA A 68 5.00 4.73 -2.09
N GLU A 69 4.00 3.92 -2.48
CA GLU A 69 3.18 3.15 -1.52
C GLU A 69 3.93 1.96 -0.91
N LEU A 70 4.97 1.45 -1.58
CA LEU A 70 5.86 0.42 -1.07
C LEU A 70 7.26 1.03 -0.92
N SER A 71 7.89 0.86 0.24
CA SER A 71 9.25 1.32 0.49
C SER A 71 10.22 0.75 -0.55
N ALA A 72 11.13 1.58 -1.05
CA ALA A 72 12.14 1.19 -2.04
C ALA A 72 13.37 0.52 -1.40
N ASP A 73 13.28 0.04 -0.16
CA ASP A 73 14.39 -0.67 0.47
C ASP A 73 14.52 -2.04 -0.21
N GLU A 74 15.56 -2.17 -1.04
CA GLU A 74 15.87 -3.39 -1.81
C GLU A 74 16.17 -4.62 -0.94
N ASN A 75 16.32 -4.43 0.38
CA ASN A 75 16.67 -5.48 1.35
C ASN A 75 15.49 -6.09 2.12
N THR A 76 14.27 -5.58 1.98
CA THR A 76 13.08 -6.18 2.61
C THR A 76 12.29 -7.03 1.63
N ASN A 77 11.72 -8.12 2.12
CA ASN A 77 10.86 -8.98 1.30
C ASN A 77 9.60 -8.18 0.90
N LEU A 78 9.20 -8.22 -0.37
CA LEU A 78 8.00 -7.52 -0.87
C LEU A 78 6.77 -7.75 0.01
N LYS A 79 6.62 -8.98 0.53
CA LYS A 79 5.53 -9.33 1.43
C LYS A 79 5.55 -8.50 2.72
N GLU A 80 6.71 -8.33 3.32
CA GLU A 80 6.87 -7.55 4.55
C GLU A 80 6.55 -6.07 4.31
N ASP A 81 6.96 -5.52 3.16
CA ASP A 81 6.65 -4.13 2.80
C ASP A 81 5.14 -3.92 2.59
N ILE A 82 4.47 -4.88 1.94
CA ILE A 82 3.01 -4.84 1.75
C ILE A 82 2.29 -4.89 3.11
N GLU A 83 2.73 -5.78 4.02
CA GLU A 83 2.14 -5.91 5.35
C GLU A 83 2.34 -4.65 6.20
N GLN A 84 3.54 -4.06 6.17
CA GLN A 84 3.84 -2.80 6.85
C GLN A 84 3.04 -1.63 6.29
N ALA A 85 2.93 -1.51 4.96
CA ALA A 85 2.12 -0.48 4.31
C ALA A 85 0.63 -0.63 4.68
N GLU A 86 0.13 -1.86 4.76
CA GLU A 86 -1.25 -2.14 5.18
C GLU A 86 -1.48 -1.76 6.64
N GLU A 87 -0.59 -2.15 7.55
CA GLU A 87 -0.68 -1.79 8.97
C GLU A 87 -0.69 -0.26 9.15
N LYS A 88 0.22 0.44 8.46
CA LYS A 88 0.28 1.90 8.45
C LYS A 88 -1.03 2.51 7.97
N LYS A 89 -1.57 2.03 6.84
CA LYS A 89 -2.86 2.49 6.27
C LYS A 89 -4.03 2.29 7.23
N GLN A 90 -4.07 1.16 7.95
CA GLN A 90 -5.11 0.91 8.96
C GLN A 90 -5.00 1.87 10.14
N ILE A 91 -3.78 2.12 10.65
CA ILE A 91 -3.55 3.07 11.74
C ILE A 91 -3.91 4.50 11.30
N GLU A 92 -3.54 4.92 10.09
CA GLU A 92 -3.92 6.22 9.55
C GLU A 92 -5.44 6.39 9.45
N LYS A 93 -6.14 5.34 9.02
CA LYS A 93 -7.61 5.32 8.97
C LYS A 93 -8.20 5.47 10.37
N GLN A 94 -7.69 4.73 11.36
CA GLN A 94 -8.12 4.87 12.76
C GLN A 94 -7.87 6.29 13.29
N ILE A 95 -6.71 6.87 12.98
CA ILE A 95 -6.38 8.26 13.34
C ILE A 95 -7.40 9.24 12.73
N LYS A 96 -7.72 9.13 11.43
CA LYS A 96 -8.70 10.00 10.77
C LYS A 96 -10.10 9.89 11.41
N VAL A 97 -10.55 8.66 11.69
CA VAL A 97 -11.82 8.40 12.37
C VAL A 97 -11.83 9.01 13.77
N LEU A 98 -10.76 8.81 14.54
CA LEU A 98 -10.62 9.29 15.91
C LEU A 98 -10.56 10.83 15.96
N GLN A 99 -9.84 11.46 15.01
CA GLN A 99 -9.81 12.91 14.85
C GLN A 99 -11.20 13.49 14.56
N ALA A 100 -11.96 12.86 13.67
CA ALA A 100 -13.34 13.27 13.39
C ALA A 100 -14.23 13.14 14.64
N LYS A 101 -14.04 12.08 15.44
CA LYS A 101 -14.75 11.86 16.70
C LYS A 101 -14.41 12.93 17.75
N ILE A 102 -13.13 13.25 17.93
CA ILE A 102 -12.66 14.31 18.84
C ILE A 102 -13.25 15.68 18.50
N ARG A 103 -13.36 16.00 17.19
CA ARG A 103 -13.95 17.27 16.73
C ARG A 103 -15.44 17.40 17.07
N LYS A 104 -16.18 16.28 17.08
CA LYS A 104 -17.61 16.23 17.37
C LYS A 104 -17.92 16.09 18.86
N GLU A 105 -16.95 15.70 19.68
CA GLU A 105 -17.13 15.47 21.12
C GLU A 105 -17.22 16.79 21.91
N LYS A 106 -18.25 16.90 22.75
CA LYS A 106 -18.53 18.07 23.58
C LYS A 106 -18.08 17.88 25.03
N GLN A 107 -18.07 16.64 25.52
CA GLN A 107 -17.67 16.33 26.90
C GLN A 107 -16.14 16.40 27.06
N PHE A 108 -15.67 17.24 27.98
CA PHE A 108 -14.24 17.47 28.20
C PHE A 108 -13.48 16.17 28.56
N ASN A 109 -13.97 15.40 29.52
CA ASN A 109 -13.32 14.16 29.96
C ASN A 109 -13.18 13.15 28.81
N ARG A 110 -14.25 12.97 28.02
CA ARG A 110 -14.23 12.09 26.86
C ARG A 110 -13.27 12.58 25.77
N LYS A 111 -13.19 13.89 25.55
CA LYS A 111 -12.23 14.50 24.63
C LYS A 111 -10.79 14.26 25.08
N VAL A 112 -10.50 14.29 26.39
CA VAL A 112 -9.16 13.97 26.92
C VAL A 112 -8.79 12.51 26.68
N GLU A 113 -9.70 11.56 26.93
CA GLU A 113 -9.49 10.13 26.65
C GLU A 113 -9.17 9.88 25.17
N LEU A 114 -9.99 10.42 24.26
CA LEU A 114 -9.79 10.27 22.83
C LEU A 114 -8.47 10.90 22.34
N ASN A 115 -8.05 12.03 22.94
CA ASN A 115 -6.75 12.63 22.62
C ASN A 115 -5.56 11.78 23.12
N ASN A 116 -5.71 11.06 24.25
CA ASN A 116 -4.67 10.15 24.72
C ASN A 116 -4.54 8.94 23.79
N GLU A 117 -5.66 8.39 23.31
CA GLU A 117 -5.67 7.34 22.30
C GLU A 117 -5.06 7.82 20.97
N LEU A 118 -5.39 9.04 20.53
CA LEU A 118 -4.78 9.65 19.33
C LEU A 118 -3.26 9.78 19.45
N LYS A 119 -2.76 10.17 20.64
CA LYS A 119 -1.31 10.25 20.90
C LYS A 119 -0.66 8.86 20.85
N ARG A 120 -1.33 7.80 21.32
CA ARG A 120 -0.82 6.43 21.23
C ARG A 120 -0.70 5.98 19.78
N LEU A 121 -1.76 6.13 18.97
CA LEU A 121 -1.74 5.76 17.55
C LEU A 121 -0.67 6.53 16.76
N ARG A 122 -0.50 7.83 17.03
CA ARG A 122 0.57 8.64 16.44
C ARG A 122 1.98 8.21 16.84
N LYS A 123 2.16 7.62 18.03
CA LYS A 123 3.46 7.06 18.40
C LYS A 123 3.75 5.77 17.66
N ILE A 124 2.74 4.93 17.40
CA ILE A 124 2.92 3.68 16.65
C ILE A 124 3.35 3.98 15.22
N ILE A 125 2.69 4.92 14.55
CA ILE A 125 3.00 5.25 13.15
C ILE A 125 4.36 5.95 12.94
N ASN A 126 4.87 6.66 13.96
CA ASN A 126 6.14 7.38 13.90
C ASN A 126 7.34 6.56 14.42
N LYS A 127 7.12 5.29 14.83
CA LYS A 127 8.18 4.46 15.40
C LYS A 127 8.98 3.67 14.35
N ASN A 128 8.56 3.74 13.09
CA ASN A 128 9.21 3.12 11.94
C ASN A 128 9.67 4.21 10.99
#